data_AF-A0A1I3K464-F1
#
_entry.id   AF-A0A1I3K464-F1
#
_cell.length_a   1.000
_cell.length_b   1.000
_cell.length_c   1.000
_cell.angle_alpha   90.00
_cell.angle_beta   90.00
_cell.angle_gamma   90.00
#
_symmetry.space_group_name_H-M   'P 1'
#
loop_
_entity.id
_entity.type
_entity.pdbx_description
1 polymer ?
#
loop_
_entity_poly.entity_id
_entity_poly.type
_entity_poly.pdbx_seq_one_letter_code
_entity_poly.pdbx_strand_id
1 'polypeptide(L)'
;MYDTLDNASYLSEAMNEKIGMIAIREVDMARMFVDCRDYPSEMNCTIAISADTKKELLEAAVQHATSVHGHQDSPELRRELAKMIKTQ
;
A
#
# COMPACT_ATOMS: atom_id res chain seq x y z
N MET A 1 34.43 -4.57 -42.12
CA MET A 1 32.98 -4.52 -41.83
C MET A 1 32.78 -5.12 -40.45
N TYR A 2 32.55 -4.30 -39.44
CA TYR A 2 31.74 -4.54 -38.24
C TYR A 2 31.95 -3.28 -37.40
N ASP A 3 30.99 -2.36 -37.49
CA ASP A 3 31.00 -1.07 -36.82
C ASP A 3 31.05 -1.26 -35.31
N THR A 4 32.12 -0.79 -34.68
CA THR A 4 32.28 -0.79 -33.21
C THR A 4 31.58 0.40 -32.54
N LEU A 5 30.62 1.04 -33.22
CA LEU A 5 29.88 2.21 -32.70
C LEU A 5 28.50 1.89 -32.13
N ASP A 6 28.01 0.66 -32.25
CA ASP A 6 26.69 0.23 -31.74
C ASP A 6 26.69 -0.19 -30.26
N ASN A 7 27.83 -0.17 -29.57
CA ASN A 7 27.92 -0.69 -28.20
C ASN A 7 27.41 0.30 -27.13
N ALA A 8 27.33 1.59 -27.46
CA ALA A 8 26.90 2.63 -26.51
C ALA A 8 25.37 2.75 -26.44
N SER A 9 24.64 2.52 -27.54
CA SER A 9 23.18 2.52 -27.57
C SER A 9 22.60 1.33 -26.80
N TYR A 10 23.17 0.14 -26.98
CA TYR A 10 22.72 -1.09 -26.29
C TYR A 10 22.89 -1.01 -24.77
N LEU A 11 23.98 -0.39 -24.29
CA LEU A 11 24.18 -0.16 -22.86
C LEU A 11 23.22 0.90 -22.32
N SER A 12 22.86 1.92 -23.11
CA SER A 12 21.87 2.92 -22.69
C SER A 12 20.45 2.34 -22.60
N GLU A 13 20.07 1.45 -23.52
CA GLU A 13 18.77 0.77 -23.54
C GLU A 13 18.65 -0.21 -22.37
N ALA A 14 19.69 -1.03 -22.12
CA ALA A 14 19.73 -1.94 -20.98
C ALA A 14 19.76 -1.21 -19.62
N MET A 15 20.40 -0.02 -19.55
CA MET A 15 20.36 0.83 -18.36
C MET A 15 18.96 1.45 -18.16
N ASN A 16 18.27 1.83 -19.23
CA ASN A 16 16.90 2.38 -19.15
C ASN A 16 15.87 1.34 -18.71
N GLU A 17 16.00 0.08 -19.15
CA GLU A 17 15.16 -1.04 -18.69
C GLU A 17 15.42 -1.38 -17.21
N LYS A 18 16.69 -1.33 -16.77
CA LYS A 18 17.06 -1.59 -15.36
C LYS A 18 16.69 -0.44 -14.43
N ILE A 19 16.80 0.82 -14.89
CA ILE A 19 16.34 2.02 -14.17
C ILE A 19 14.81 2.02 -14.09
N GLY A 20 14.10 1.56 -15.13
CA GLY A 20 12.65 1.36 -15.10
C GLY A 20 12.19 0.34 -14.06
N MET A 21 12.99 -0.69 -13.77
CA MET A 21 12.73 -1.66 -12.69
C MET A 21 13.13 -1.17 -11.29
N ILE A 22 14.12 -0.27 -11.19
CA ILE A 22 14.62 0.26 -9.90
C ILE A 22 13.74 1.44 -9.42
N ALA A 23 13.18 2.24 -10.34
CA ALA A 23 12.34 3.41 -10.02
C ALA A 23 10.94 3.07 -9.47
N ILE A 24 10.51 1.81 -9.53
CA ILE A 24 9.23 1.34 -8.94
C ILE A 24 9.40 0.62 -7.60
N ARG A 25 10.63 0.50 -7.08
CA ARG A 25 10.84 -0.22 -5.82
C ARG A 25 10.91 0.63 -4.55
N GLU A 26 11.02 1.96 -4.63
CA GLU A 26 11.02 2.83 -3.43
C GLU A 26 10.48 4.25 -3.70
N VAL A 27 9.58 4.43 -4.66
CA VAL A 27 9.02 5.77 -4.97
C VAL A 27 7.57 5.85 -4.50
N ASP A 28 7.44 6.33 -3.27
CA ASP A 28 6.28 7.05 -2.74
C ASP A 28 4.92 6.32 -2.82
N MET A 29 4.81 5.18 -2.12
CA MET A 29 3.48 4.76 -1.68
C MET A 29 3.02 5.76 -0.61
N ALA A 30 2.31 6.80 -1.05
CA ALA A 30 1.70 7.79 -0.17
C ALA A 30 1.12 7.09 1.07
N ARG A 31 1.54 7.54 2.26
CA ARG A 31 1.23 6.87 3.53
C ARG A 31 -0.28 6.63 3.61
N MET A 32 -0.69 5.38 3.77
CA MET A 32 -2.11 5.04 3.83
C MET A 32 -2.60 5.06 5.26
N PHE A 33 -3.89 5.34 5.44
CA PHE A 33 -4.53 5.31 6.76
C PHE A 33 -5.99 4.85 6.72
N VAL A 34 -6.45 4.34 7.85
CA VAL A 34 -7.86 4.12 8.19
C VAL A 34 -8.15 4.89 9.46
N ASP A 35 -9.24 5.66 9.47
CA ASP A 35 -9.73 6.38 10.64
C ASP A 35 -11.00 5.70 11.14
N CYS A 36 -11.00 5.23 12.38
CA CYS A 36 -12.17 4.56 12.97
C CYS A 36 -13.39 5.48 13.08
N ARG A 37 -13.21 6.81 13.00
CA ARG A 37 -14.32 7.78 12.98
C ARG A 37 -15.13 7.73 11.68
N ASP A 38 -14.55 7.22 10.60
CA ASP A 38 -15.24 7.05 9.32
C ASP A 38 -16.24 5.89 9.33
N TYR A 39 -16.21 5.03 10.36
CA TYR A 39 -17.18 3.96 10.55
C TYR A 39 -18.19 4.35 11.64
N PRO A 40 -19.50 4.23 11.38
CA PRO A 40 -20.51 4.48 12.41
C PRO A 40 -20.37 3.41 13.49
N SER A 41 -19.68 3.74 14.59
CA SER A 41 -19.51 2.84 15.74
C SER A 41 -20.03 3.48 17.01
N GLU A 42 -20.65 2.66 17.87
CA GLU A 42 -21.13 3.06 19.20
C GLU A 42 -19.98 3.33 20.19
N MET A 43 -18.77 2.93 19.84
CA MET A 43 -17.58 2.94 20.72
C MET A 43 -16.89 4.31 20.81
N ASN A 44 -17.31 5.31 20.02
CA ASN A 44 -16.65 6.61 19.90
C ASN A 44 -15.12 6.48 19.70
N CYS A 45 -14.69 5.48 18.92
CA CYS A 45 -13.27 5.22 18.70
C CYS A 45 -12.63 6.34 17.87
N THR A 46 -11.50 6.84 18.34
CA THR A 46 -10.75 7.95 17.72
C THR A 46 -9.40 7.51 17.17
N ILE A 47 -9.14 6.20 17.14
CA ILE A 47 -7.89 5.64 16.62
C ILE A 47 -7.85 5.82 15.10
N ALA A 48 -6.73 6.32 14.62
CA ALA A 48 -6.34 6.26 13.22
C ALA A 48 -5.10 5.38 13.10
N ILE A 49 -5.13 4.44 12.16
CA ILE A 49 -4.03 3.49 11.89
C ILE A 49 -3.42 3.87 10.56
N SER A 50 -2.10 3.90 10.46
CA SER A 50 -1.40 4.19 9.22
C SER A 50 -0.30 3.17 8.94
N ALA A 51 -0.10 2.84 7.67
CA ALA A 51 1.01 2.00 7.23
C ALA A 51 1.41 2.35 5.78
N ASP A 52 2.61 1.91 5.40
CA ASP A 52 3.16 2.15 4.06
C ASP A 52 2.65 1.13 3.04
N THR A 53 2.11 -0.02 3.50
CA THR A 53 1.48 -1.02 2.63
C THR A 53 0.02 -1.27 2.99
N LYS A 54 -0.81 -1.51 1.97
CA LYS A 54 -2.23 -1.85 2.14
C LYS A 54 -2.42 -3.12 2.97
N LYS A 55 -1.50 -4.09 2.83
CA LYS A 55 -1.55 -5.36 3.54
C LYS A 55 -1.37 -5.14 5.05
N GLU A 56 -0.32 -4.44 5.46
CA GLU A 56 -0.07 -4.16 6.88
C GLU A 56 -1.20 -3.34 7.50
N LEU A 57 -1.67 -2.32 6.78
CA LEU A 57 -2.79 -1.49 7.24
C LEU A 57 -4.06 -2.32 7.44
N LEU A 58 -4.40 -3.20 6.50
CA LEU A 58 -5.60 -4.01 6.58
C LEU A 58 -5.53 -5.01 7.74
N GLU A 59 -4.40 -5.70 7.93
CA GLU A 59 -4.25 -6.62 9.07
C GLU A 59 -4.37 -5.89 10.41
N ALA A 60 -3.73 -4.71 10.55
CA ALA A 60 -3.83 -3.92 11.76
C ALA A 60 -5.26 -3.42 12.03
N ALA A 61 -5.97 -2.97 10.98
CA ALA A 61 -7.36 -2.55 11.09
C ALA A 61 -8.30 -3.70 11.48
N VAL A 62 -8.11 -4.90 10.92
CA VAL A 62 -8.90 -6.10 11.27
C VAL A 62 -8.62 -6.51 12.72
N GLN A 63 -7.36 -6.50 13.16
CA GLN A 63 -7.02 -6.80 14.56
C GLN A 63 -7.67 -5.81 15.52
N HIS A 64 -7.71 -4.52 15.18
CA HIS A 64 -8.40 -3.51 15.96
C HIS A 64 -9.93 -3.74 15.98
N ALA A 65 -10.54 -3.97 14.81
CA ALA A 65 -11.96 -4.23 14.67
C ALA A 65 -12.42 -5.48 15.47
N THR A 66 -11.60 -6.52 15.51
CA THR A 66 -11.91 -7.76 16.23
C THR A 66 -11.68 -7.63 17.74
N SER A 67 -10.54 -7.04 18.14
CA SER A 67 -10.14 -7.01 19.55
C SER A 67 -10.82 -5.90 20.35
N VAL A 68 -11.12 -4.76 19.72
CA VAL A 68 -11.72 -3.59 20.39
C VAL A 68 -13.21 -3.50 20.13
N HIS A 69 -13.64 -3.72 18.89
CA HIS A 69 -15.04 -3.62 18.50
C HIS A 69 -15.79 -4.96 18.49
N GLY A 70 -15.11 -6.08 18.76
CA GLY A 70 -15.73 -7.40 18.83
C GLY A 70 -16.27 -7.93 17.50
N HIS A 71 -15.89 -7.31 16.37
CA HIS A 71 -16.28 -7.82 15.06
C HIS A 71 -15.64 -9.18 14.79
N GLN A 72 -16.30 -10.01 13.99
CA GLN A 72 -15.70 -11.26 13.55
C GLN A 72 -14.78 -10.99 12.35
N ASP A 73 -13.58 -11.58 12.34
CA ASP A 73 -12.73 -11.57 11.16
C ASP A 73 -13.41 -12.36 10.04
N SER A 74 -13.96 -11.63 9.07
CA SER A 74 -14.65 -12.19 7.92
C SER A 74 -14.18 -11.54 6.62
N PRO A 75 -14.30 -12.25 5.48
CA PRO A 75 -14.02 -11.66 4.17
C PRO A 75 -14.82 -10.37 3.91
N GLU A 76 -16.05 -10.31 4.40
CA GLU A 76 -16.94 -9.14 4.31
C GLU A 76 -16.35 -7.94 5.06
N LEU A 77 -15.96 -8.13 6.33
CA LEU A 77 -15.33 -7.09 7.14
C LEU A 77 -14.05 -6.57 6.47
N ARG A 78 -13.19 -7.49 6.00
CA ARG A 78 -11.95 -7.15 5.30
C ARG A 78 -12.20 -6.33 4.04
N ARG A 79 -13.24 -6.63 3.28
CA ARG A 79 -13.63 -5.85 2.09
C ARG A 79 -14.12 -4.45 2.45
N GLU A 80 -14.91 -4.31 3.52
CA GLU A 80 -15.37 -3.00 3.98
C GLU A 80 -14.23 -2.13 4.49
N LEU A 81 -13.36 -2.68 5.36
CA LEU A 81 -12.17 -1.96 5.84
C LEU A 81 -11.24 -1.55 4.69
N ALA A 82 -11.09 -2.41 3.67
CA ALA A 82 -10.27 -2.08 2.50
C ALA A 82 -10.83 -0.91 1.66
N LYS A 83 -12.14 -0.62 1.71
CA LYS A 83 -12.75 0.55 1.07
C LYS A 83 -12.55 1.84 1.87
N MET A 84 -12.30 1.72 3.18
CA MET A 84 -12.06 2.86 4.07
C MET A 84 -10.62 3.38 4.02
N ILE A 85 -9.70 2.63 3.40
CA ILE A 85 -8.31 3.04 3.27
C ILE A 85 -8.21 4.30 2.41
N LYS A 86 -7.60 5.33 2.97
CA LYS A 86 -7.29 6.60 2.33
C LYS A 86 -5.77 6.79 2.25
N THR A 87 -5.30 7.54 1.27
CA THR A 87 -3.90 8.03 1.21
C THR A 87 -3.83 9.40 1.88
N GLN A 88 -2.77 9.64 2.64
CA GLN A 88 -2.44 10.97 3.17
C GLN A 88 -1.94 11.91 2.09
#